data_AF-A0A9X2HVZ4-F1
#
_entry.id   AF-A0A9X2HVZ4-F1
#
_cell.length_a   1.000
_cell.length_b   1.000
_cell.length_c   1.000
_cell.angle_alpha   90.00
_cell.angle_beta   90.00
_cell.angle_gamma   90.00
#
_symmetry.space_group_name_H-M   'P 1'
#
loop_
_entity.id
_entity.type
_entity.pdbx_description
1 polymer ?
#
loop_
_entity_poly.entity_id
_entity_poly.type
_entity_poly.pdbx_seq_one_letter_code
_entity_poly.pdbx_strand_id
1 'polypeptide(L)'
;MNFVWQRNPITRVVYARAEKEIKLIALSLILVLLSAVPLMINSLFSIAKPTPPVLVYIFAAGALLAHVGFLIGLLAMIWKNYFRR
;
A
#
# COMPACT_ATOMS: atom_id res chain seq x y z
N MET A 1 -18.84 12.41 -16.60
CA MET A 1 -17.91 11.96 -15.55
C MET A 1 -16.85 11.06 -16.19
N ASN A 2 -15.58 11.47 -16.13
CA ASN A 2 -14.48 10.88 -16.90
C ASN A 2 -14.17 9.42 -16.50
N PHE A 3 -14.32 8.50 -17.46
CA PHE A 3 -14.17 7.04 -17.34
C PHE A 3 -12.81 6.60 -16.75
N VAL A 4 -11.77 7.42 -16.90
CA VAL A 4 -10.41 7.16 -16.41
C VAL A 4 -10.34 7.15 -14.87
N TRP A 5 -11.20 7.91 -14.19
CA TRP A 5 -11.20 8.05 -12.72
C TRP A 5 -11.69 6.80 -11.98
N GLN A 6 -12.55 5.98 -12.59
CA GLN A 6 -13.05 4.75 -11.96
C GLN A 6 -12.02 3.62 -11.92
N ARG A 7 -11.05 3.62 -12.84
CA ARG A 7 -10.09 2.53 -12.99
C ARG A 7 -8.84 2.67 -12.13
N ASN A 8 -8.51 3.87 -11.65
CA ASN A 8 -7.30 4.07 -10.86
C ASN A 8 -7.58 3.82 -9.36
N PRO A 9 -7.06 2.73 -8.77
CA PRO A 9 -7.40 2.31 -7.40
C PRO A 9 -6.99 3.34 -6.36
N ILE A 10 -5.88 4.05 -6.57
CA ILE A 10 -5.40 5.13 -5.69
C ILE A 10 -6.44 6.25 -5.62
N THR A 11 -6.91 6.66 -6.80
CA THR A 11 -7.87 7.73 -6.95
C THR A 11 -9.24 7.37 -6.36
N ARG A 12 -9.63 6.10 -6.48
CA ARG A 12 -10.85 5.58 -5.86
C ARG A 12 -10.80 5.62 -4.34
N VAL A 13 -9.65 5.31 -3.73
CA VAL A 13 -9.45 5.39 -2.28
C VAL A 13 -9.45 6.83 -1.80
N VAL A 14 -8.71 7.72 -2.47
CA VAL A 14 -8.61 9.14 -2.10
C VAL A 14 -9.96 9.85 -2.16
N TYR A 15 -10.77 9.56 -3.17
CA TYR A 15 -12.08 10.20 -3.37
C TYR A 15 -13.26 9.43 -2.75
N ALA A 16 -13.03 8.26 -2.15
CA ALA A 16 -14.06 7.56 -1.40
C ALA A 16 -14.56 8.46 -0.25
N ARG A 17 -15.86 8.42 0.04
CA ARG A 17 -16.47 9.09 1.20
C ARG A 17 -16.18 8.28 2.48
N ALA A 18 -14.91 8.00 2.72
CA ALA A 18 -14.38 7.25 3.85
C ALA A 18 -13.61 8.17 4.79
N GLU A 19 -13.48 7.76 6.05
CA GLU A 19 -12.70 8.49 7.04
C GLU A 19 -11.22 8.55 6.63
N LYS A 20 -10.52 9.64 7.00
CA LYS A 20 -9.15 9.92 6.57
C LYS A 20 -8.18 8.79 6.95
N GLU A 21 -8.45 8.12 8.05
CA GLU A 21 -7.67 7.05 8.65
C GLU A 21 -7.74 5.77 7.79
N ILE A 22 -8.95 5.42 7.34
CA ILE A 22 -9.19 4.25 6.48
C ILE A 22 -8.53 4.45 5.11
N LYS A 23 -8.53 5.70 4.60
CA LYS A 23 -7.82 6.03 3.34
C LYS A 23 -6.32 5.84 3.47
N LEU A 24 -5.74 6.20 4.62
CA LEU A 24 -4.31 6.08 4.88
C LEU A 24 -3.89 4.61 4.98
N ILE A 25 -4.71 3.78 5.63
CA ILE A 25 -4.54 2.33 5.67
C ILE A 25 -4.60 1.72 4.26
N ALA A 26 -5.61 2.09 3.47
CA ALA A 26 -5.79 1.58 2.11
C ALA A 26 -4.66 2.03 1.16
N LEU A 27 -4.16 3.26 1.28
CA LEU A 27 -2.99 3.74 0.52
C LEU A 27 -1.72 2.98 0.89
N SER A 28 -1.54 2.67 2.18
CA SER A 28 -0.40 1.89 2.66
C SER A 28 -0.41 0.46 2.11
N LEU A 29 -1.58 -0.17 2.05
CA LEU A 29 -1.77 -1.47 1.39
C LEU A 29 -1.45 -1.42 -0.10
N ILE A 30 -1.91 -0.39 -0.82
CA ILE A 30 -1.58 -0.22 -2.23
C ILE A 30 -0.07 -0.05 -2.42
N LEU A 31 0.60 0.71 -1.56
CA LEU A 31 2.05 0.91 -1.61
C LEU A 31 2.81 -0.41 -1.44
N VAL A 32 2.39 -1.25 -0.48
CA VAL A 32 3.00 -2.58 -0.27
C VAL A 32 2.84 -3.47 -1.49
N LEU A 33 1.64 -3.49 -2.07
CA LEU A 33 1.34 -4.23 -3.31
C LEU A 33 2.21 -3.74 -4.45
N LEU A 34 2.34 -2.42 -4.63
CA LEU A 34 3.16 -1.83 -5.68
C LEU A 34 4.63 -2.19 -5.52
N SER A 35 5.13 -2.24 -4.28
CA SER A 35 6.50 -2.66 -3.98
C SER A 35 6.73 -4.17 -4.17
N ALA A 36 5.70 -4.99 -3.97
CA ALA A 36 5.74 -6.44 -4.10
C ALA A 36 5.68 -6.90 -5.57
N VAL A 37 4.96 -6.18 -6.43
CA VAL A 37 4.75 -6.55 -7.85
C VAL A 37 6.07 -6.81 -8.61
N PRO A 38 7.10 -5.95 -8.53
CA PRO A 38 8.37 -6.19 -9.22
C PRO A 38 9.07 -7.47 -8.75
N LEU A 39 9.03 -7.75 -7.45
CA LEU A 39 9.60 -8.95 -6.86
C LEU A 39 8.81 -10.19 -7.31
N MET A 40 7.48 -10.12 -7.30
CA MET A 40 6.59 -11.20 -7.71
C MET A 40 6.76 -11.55 -9.20
N ILE A 41 6.81 -10.52 -10.05
CA ILE A 41 7.09 -10.68 -11.49
C ILE A 41 8.46 -11.35 -11.67
N ASN A 42 9.50 -10.84 -11.01
CA ASN A 42 10.82 -11.45 -11.11
C ASN A 42 10.80 -12.92 -10.65
N SER A 43 10.14 -13.25 -9.55
CA SER A 43 10.03 -14.65 -9.08
C SER A 43 9.30 -15.58 -10.06
N LEU A 44 8.34 -15.08 -10.85
CA LEU A 44 7.64 -15.87 -11.86
C LEU A 44 8.50 -16.17 -13.10
N PHE A 45 9.38 -15.26 -13.49
CA PHE A 45 10.25 -15.43 -14.67
C PHE A 45 11.64 -16.00 -14.34
N SER A 46 12.11 -15.85 -13.10
CA SER A 46 13.47 -16.23 -12.67
C SER A 46 13.53 -17.60 -11.98
N ILE A 47 12.79 -18.59 -12.50
CA ILE A 47 12.81 -19.98 -11.97
C ILE A 47 14.23 -20.59 -11.98
N ALA A 48 15.13 -20.06 -12.81
CA ALA A 48 16.50 -20.56 -12.98
C ALA A 48 17.62 -19.60 -12.55
N LYS A 49 17.32 -18.39 -12.05
CA LYS A 49 18.35 -17.41 -11.64
C LYS A 49 18.08 -16.84 -10.25
N PRO A 50 19.12 -16.61 -9.43
CA PRO A 50 18.94 -16.00 -8.13
C PRO A 50 18.31 -14.61 -8.26
N THR A 51 17.37 -14.30 -7.37
CA THR A 51 16.69 -13.02 -7.30
C THR A 51 17.73 -11.90 -7.12
N PRO A 52 17.70 -10.83 -7.93
CA PRO A 52 18.65 -9.73 -7.78
C PRO A 52 18.51 -9.10 -6.38
N PRO A 53 19.61 -8.88 -5.64
CA PRO A 53 19.55 -8.32 -4.28
C PRO A 53 18.91 -6.92 -4.27
N VAL A 54 19.08 -6.16 -5.36
CA VAL A 54 18.48 -4.83 -5.53
C VAL A 54 16.95 -4.87 -5.44
N LEU A 55 16.29 -5.87 -6.04
CA LEU A 55 14.82 -6.01 -5.98
C LEU A 55 14.35 -6.34 -4.56
N VAL A 56 15.14 -7.13 -3.83
CA VAL A 56 14.84 -7.47 -2.43
C VAL A 56 14.94 -6.24 -1.54
N TYR A 57 15.94 -5.39 -1.73
CA TYR A 57 16.07 -4.13 -0.97
C TYR A 57 14.94 -3.14 -1.27
N ILE A 58 14.52 -3.02 -2.54
CA ILE A 58 13.40 -2.17 -2.93
C ILE A 58 12.10 -2.66 -2.27
N PHE A 59 11.85 -3.97 -2.31
CA PHE A 59 10.70 -4.57 -1.65
C PHE A 59 10.76 -4.38 -0.14
N ALA A 60 11.91 -4.62 0.51
CA ALA A 60 12.07 -4.46 1.94
C ALA A 60 11.84 -3.02 2.40
N ALA A 61 12.41 -2.04 1.69
CA ALA A 61 12.21 -0.63 1.99
C ALA A 61 10.76 -0.19 1.77
N GLY A 62 10.14 -0.60 0.65
CA GLY A 62 8.74 -0.32 0.35
C GLY A 62 7.78 -0.96 1.36
N ALA A 63 8.07 -2.20 1.77
CA ALA A 63 7.32 -2.91 2.79
C ALA A 63 7.42 -2.21 4.15
N LEU A 64 8.61 -1.79 4.56
CA LEU A 64 8.81 -1.09 5.84
C LEU A 64 8.02 0.22 5.87
N LEU A 65 8.08 1.02 4.80
CA LEU A 65 7.31 2.26 4.70
C LEU A 65 5.79 2.02 4.72
N ALA A 66 5.32 0.98 4.04
CA ALA A 66 3.91 0.60 4.05
C ALA A 66 3.43 0.18 5.45
N HIS A 67 4.24 -0.57 6.20
CA HIS A 67 3.89 -0.96 7.57
C HIS A 67 3.87 0.25 8.51
N VAL A 68 4.78 1.22 8.35
CA VAL A 68 4.76 2.47 9.12
C VAL A 68 3.49 3.27 8.81
N GLY A 69 3.12 3.40 7.53
CA GLY A 69 1.87 4.06 7.13
C GLY A 69 0.64 3.35 7.68
N PHE A 70 0.61 2.02 7.61
CA PHE A 70 -0.47 1.21 8.19
C PHE A 70 -0.58 1.40 9.70
N LEU A 71 0.54 1.39 10.43
CA LEU A 71 0.59 1.58 11.88
C LEU A 71 0.05 2.95 12.28
N ILE A 72 0.48 4.01 11.60
CA ILE A 72 0.00 5.39 11.86
C ILE A 72 -1.50 5.50 11.56
N GLY A 73 -1.96 4.93 10.44
CA GLY A 73 -3.38 4.93 10.08
C GLY A 73 -4.24 4.20 11.09
N LEU A 74 -3.78 3.04 11.57
CA LEU A 74 -4.44 2.25 12.60
C LEU A 74 -4.48 3.01 13.94
N LEU A 75 -3.35 3.60 14.35
CA LEU A 75 -3.25 4.34 15.61
C LEU A 75 -4.17 5.56 15.61
N ALA A 76 -4.23 6.30 14.51
CA ALA A 76 -5.16 7.42 14.32
C ALA A 76 -6.63 6.97 14.38
N MET A 77 -6.94 5.80 13.79
CA MET A 77 -8.29 5.23 13.84
C MET A 77 -8.69 4.86 15.27
N ILE A 78 -7.81 4.19 16.00
CA ILE A 78 -8.03 3.81 17.41
C ILE A 78 -8.18 5.05 18.27
N TRP A 79 -7.29 6.03 18.13
CA TRP A 79 -7.33 7.28 18.88
C TRP A 79 -8.65 8.03 18.66
N LYS A 80 -9.07 8.17 17.41
CA LYS A 80 -10.34 8.79 17.06
C LYS A 80 -11.53 8.03 17.64
N ASN A 81 -11.55 6.71 17.55
CA ASN A 81 -12.65 5.93 18.11
C ASN A 81 -12.68 5.99 19.64
N TYR A 82 -11.51 6.08 20.28
CA TYR A 82 -11.39 6.20 21.74
C TYR A 82 -11.81 7.58 22.25
N PHE A 83 -11.44 8.65 21.55
CA PHE A 83 -11.81 10.04 21.88
C PHE A 83 -13.19 10.45 21.34
N ARG A 84 -13.87 9.61 20.55
CA ARG A 84 -15.27 9.81 20.15
C ARG A 84 -16.24 9.28 21.23
N ARG A 85 -15.87 9.50 22.50
CA ARG A 85 -16.77 9.47 23.65
C ARG A 85 -17.18 10.90 23.98
#